data_AF-A0A960YEN6-F1
#
_entry.id   AF-A0A960YEN6-F1
#
_cell.length_a   1.000
_cell.length_b   1.000
_cell.length_c   1.000
_cell.angle_alpha   90.00
_cell.angle_beta   90.00
_cell.angle_gamma   90.00
#
_symmetry.space_group_name_H-M   'P 1'
#
loop_
_entity.id
_entity.type
_entity.pdbx_description
1 polymer ?
#
loop_
_entity_poly.entity_id
_entity_poly.type
_entity_poly.pdbx_seq_one_letter_code
_entity_poly.pdbx_strand_id
1 'polypeptide(L)' 'RGISQSLKNRLFRETVVAQNEFLYSYSVRGNDGKVESFYTHEFYFLTGQNGLVVFLNYPENLREKAKEIEESIKNSIKMK' A
#
# COMPACT_ATOMS: atom_id res chain seq x y z
N ARG A 1 9.18 26.90 -21.45
CA ARG A 1 9.04 27.21 -20.00
C ARG A 1 9.59 26.01 -19.25
N GLY A 2 10.91 25.99 -19.03
CA GLY A 2 11.65 24.81 -18.58
C GLY A 2 11.83 24.80 -17.07
N ILE A 3 11.57 23.65 -16.45
CA ILE A 3 11.88 23.39 -15.04
C ILE A 3 13.39 23.51 -14.84
N SER A 4 13.82 24.29 -13.84
CA SER A 4 15.23 24.45 -13.49
C SER A 4 15.92 23.08 -13.36
N GLN A 5 17.14 22.95 -13.88
CA GLN A 5 17.93 21.73 -13.79
C GLN A 5 18.23 21.36 -12.33
N SER A 6 18.23 22.33 -11.41
CA SER A 6 18.26 22.09 -9.96
C SER A 6 16.94 21.50 -9.44
N LEU A 7 15.79 21.89 -10.00
CA LEU A 7 14.47 21.31 -9.67
C LEU A 7 14.33 19.91 -10.26
N LYS A 8 14.82 19.65 -11.49
CA LYS A 8 14.92 18.29 -12.04
C LYS A 8 15.82 17.43 -11.16
N ASN A 9 17.02 17.89 -10.82
CA ASN A 9 17.91 17.14 -9.95
C ASN A 9 17.34 16.96 -8.54
N ARG A 10 16.46 17.85 -8.06
CA ARG A 10 15.73 17.65 -6.80
C ARG A 10 14.61 16.62 -6.95
N LEU A 11 13.83 16.69 -8.03
CA LEU A 11 12.78 15.70 -8.37
C LEU A 11 13.34 14.30 -8.68
N PHE A 12 14.61 14.19 -9.11
CA PHE A 12 15.28 12.91 -9.40
C PHE A 12 16.27 12.46 -8.31
N ARG A 13 16.61 13.30 -7.32
CA ARG A 13 17.43 12.92 -6.15
C ARG A 13 16.64 12.80 -4.86
N GLU A 14 15.44 13.35 -4.80
CA GLU A 14 14.40 12.90 -3.89
C GLU A 14 13.66 11.76 -4.59
N THR A 15 14.36 10.63 -4.76
CA THR A 15 13.74 9.30 -4.72
C THR A 15 13.24 9.13 -3.29
N VAL A 16 12.26 9.95 -2.89
CA VAL A 16 11.49 9.73 -1.69
C VAL A 16 10.66 8.52 -2.05
N VAL A 17 11.19 7.36 -1.69
CA VAL A 17 10.43 6.15 -1.45
C VAL A 17 9.50 6.48 -0.28
N ALA A 18 8.49 7.32 -0.52
CA ALA A 18 7.37 7.45 0.39
C ALA A 18 6.61 6.12 0.26
N GLN A 19 6.90 5.22 1.18
CA GLN A 19 5.98 4.15 1.56
C GLN A 19 4.73 4.81 2.15
N ASN A 20 3.89 5.37 1.28
CA ASN A 20 2.53 5.69 1.66
C ASN A 20 1.83 4.34 1.80
N GLU A 21 1.81 3.84 3.03
CA GLU A 21 1.07 2.64 3.40
C GLU A 21 -0.05 3.08 4.33
N PHE A 22 -1.27 2.70 3.99
CA PHE A 22 -2.45 2.95 4.82
C PHE A 22 -2.91 1.61 5.38
N LEU A 23 -2.87 1.51 6.70
CA LEU A 23 -3.38 0.38 7.43
C LEU A 23 -4.56 0.85 8.26
N TYR A 24 -5.70 0.18 8.10
CA TYR A 24 -6.88 0.48 8.88
C TYR A 24 -7.72 -0.78 9.08
N SER A 25 -8.51 -0.77 10.15
CA SER A 25 -9.52 -1.79 10.40
C SER A 25 -10.88 -1.12 10.42
N TYR A 26 -11.90 -1.80 9.92
CA TYR A 26 -13.27 -1.33 9.95
C TYR A 26 -14.23 -2.49 10.20
N SER A 27 -15.43 -2.17 10.67
CA SER A 27 -16.48 -3.16 10.90
C SER A 27 -17.74 -2.79 10.12
N VAL A 28 -18.40 -3.80 9.55
CA VAL A 28 -19.67 -3.66 8.82
C VAL A 28 -20.71 -4.48 9.55
N ARG A 29 -21.89 -3.90 9.79
CA ARG A 29 -23.05 -4.63 10.30
C ARG A 29 -23.88 -5.13 9.12
N GLY A 30 -23.99 -6.43 8.97
CA GLY A 30 -24.82 -7.08 7.96
C GLY A 30 -26.31 -6.95 8.26
N ASN A 31 -27.14 -7.24 7.24
CA ASN A 31 -28.59 -7.22 7.36
C ASN A 31 -29.13 -8.28 8.33
N ASP A 32 -28.35 -9.32 8.64
CA ASP A 32 -28.66 -10.33 9.65
C ASP A 32 -28.28 -9.89 11.09
N GLY A 33 -27.84 -8.65 11.26
CA GLY A 33 -27.42 -8.08 12.54
C GLY A 33 -26.01 -8.47 12.98
N LYS A 34 -25.32 -9.35 12.25
CA LYS A 34 -23.94 -9.73 12.59
C LYS A 34 -22.98 -8.61 12.22
N VAL A 35 -21.92 -8.46 13.01
CA VAL A 35 -20.84 -7.52 12.76
C VAL A 35 -19.63 -8.30 12.24
N GLU A 36 -19.17 -7.94 11.05
CA GLU A 36 -17.95 -8.46 10.46
C GLU A 36 -16.87 -7.38 10.53
N SER A 37 -15.69 -7.75 10.98
CA SER A 37 -14.53 -6.86 11.06
C SER A 37 -13.51 -7.23 10.00
N PHE A 38 -12.88 -6.21 9.43
CA PHE A 38 -11.93 -6.33 8.35
C PHE A 38 -10.64 -5.56 8.69
N TYR A 39 -9.53 -6.15 8.30
CA TYR A 39 -8.19 -5.55 8.29
C TYR A 39 -7.81 -5.24 6.85
N THR A 40 -7.46 -3.99 6.59
CA THR A 40 -7.10 -3.50 5.26
C THR A 40 -5.72 -2.89 5.25
N HIS A 41 -4.97 -3.23 4.21
CA HIS A 41 -3.65 -2.69 3.93
C HIS A 41 -3.58 -2.23 2.48
N GLU A 42 -3.34 -0.94 2.30
CA GLU A 42 -3.12 -0.30 1.01
C GLU A 42 -1.68 0.22 0.93
N PHE A 43 -0.94 -0.15 -0.11
CA PHE A 43 0.43 0.29 -0.29
C PHE A 43 0.76 0.56 -1.75
N TYR A 44 1.64 1.55 -1.95
CA TYR A 44 1.97 2.12 -3.24
C TYR A 44 3.43 1.80 -3.59
N PHE A 45 3.64 1.25 -4.79
CA PHE A 45 4.97 1.12 -5.39
C PHE A 45 5.10 2.09 -6.55
N LEU A 46 6.12 2.94 -6.51
CA LEU A 46 6.41 3.90 -7.57
C LEU A 46 7.74 3.53 -8.24
N THR A 47 7.73 3.33 -9.56
CA THR A 47 8.93 3.03 -10.36
C THR A 47 9.04 4.03 -11.52
N GLY A 48 9.83 5.09 -11.31
CA GLY A 48 9.99 6.16 -12.29
C GLY A 48 8.67 6.90 -12.56
N GLN A 49 8.12 6.75 -13.76
CA GLN A 49 6.83 7.35 -14.14
C GLN A 49 5.62 6.42 -13.93
N ASN A 50 5.85 5.17 -13.54
CA ASN A 50 4.80 4.18 -13.32
C ASN A 50 4.51 4.01 -11.83
N GLY A 51 3.26 3.70 -11.50
CA GLY A 51 2.82 3.40 -10.15
C GLY A 51 1.95 2.15 -10.11
N LEU A 52 2.10 1.35 -9.06
CA LEU A 52 1.25 0.22 -8.73
C LEU A 52 0.65 0.48 -7.34
N VAL A 53 -0.67 0.35 -7.23
CA VAL A 53 -1.38 0.38 -5.94
C VAL A 53 -1.85 -1.03 -5.64
N VAL A 54 -1.53 -1.52 -4.45
CA VAL A 54 -1.99 -2.82 -3.96
C VAL A 54 -2.95 -2.57 -2.80
N PHE A 55 -4.16 -3.09 -2.94
CA PHE A 55 -5.22 -3.02 -1.92
C PHE A 55 -5.56 -4.43 -1.47
N LEU A 56 -5.36 -4.71 -0.18
CA LEU A 56 -5.64 -6.01 0.40
C LEU A 56 -6.63 -5.85 1.54
N ASN A 57 -7.71 -6.63 1.51
CA ASN A 57 -8.76 -6.60 2.51
C ASN A 57 -9.03 -8.02 3.01
N TYR A 58 -8.88 -8.22 4.31
CA TYR A 58 -9.01 -9.52 4.95
C TYR A 58 -9.99 -9.46 6.10
N PRO A 59 -10.73 -10.55 6.39
CA PRO A 59 -11.38 -10.71 7.67
C PRO A 59 -10.37 -10.50 8.82
N GLU A 60 -10.75 -9.73 9.85
CA GLU A 60 -9.86 -9.36 10.95
C GLU A 60 -9.33 -10.59 11.71
N ASN A 61 -10.09 -11.69 11.76
CA ASN A 61 -9.65 -12.95 12.35
C ASN A 61 -8.50 -13.65 11.60
N LEU A 62 -8.18 -13.21 10.38
CA LEU A 62 -7.07 -13.71 9.58
C LEU A 62 -5.87 -12.75 9.56
N ARG A 63 -5.88 -11.68 10.37
CA ARG A 63 -4.86 -10.62 10.36
C ARG A 63 -3.42 -11.12 10.41
N GLU A 64 -3.09 -12.07 11.28
CA GLU A 64 -1.70 -12.56 11.38
C GLU A 64 -1.26 -13.30 10.12
N LYS A 65 -2.14 -14.13 9.54
CA LYS A 65 -1.88 -14.79 8.25
C LYS A 65 -1.83 -13.78 7.09
N ALA A 66 -2.63 -12.73 7.15
CA ALA A 66 -2.62 -11.64 6.17
C ALA A 66 -1.27 -10.91 6.15
N LYS A 67 -0.67 -10.64 7.32
CA LYS A 67 0.67 -10.03 7.41
C LYS A 67 1.75 -10.87 6.72
N GLU A 68 1.72 -12.20 6.88
CA GLU A 68 2.66 -13.10 6.20
C GLU A 68 2.53 -13.01 4.67
N ILE A 69 1.28 -12.95 4.17
CA ILE A 69 0.98 -12.81 2.74
C ILE A 69 1.44 -11.43 2.23
N GLU A 70 1.16 -10.37 2.98
CA GLU A 70 1.56 -8.99 2.68
C GLU A 70 3.08 -8.87 2.54
N GLU A 71 3.83 -9.46 3.46
CA GLU A 71 5.29 -9.47 3.41
C GLU A 71 5.81 -10.21 2.16
N SER A 72 5.21 -11.36 1.84
CA SER A 72 5.55 -12.12 0.63
C SER A 72 5.30 -11.32 -0.66
N ILE A 73 4.18 -10.60 -0.75
CA ILE A 73 3.86 -9.72 -1.88
C ILE A 73 4.89 -8.61 -1.99
N LYS A 74 5.18 -7.91 -0.89
CA LYS A 74 6.16 -6.80 -0.87
C LYS A 74 7.55 -7.26 -1.27
N ASN A 75 7.99 -8.42 -0.79
CA ASN A 75 9.30 -9.00 -1.15
C ASN A 75 9.35 -9.40 -2.63
N SER A 76 8.26 -9.96 -3.17
CA SER A 76 8.18 -10.35 -4.58
C SER A 76 8.28 -9.15 -5.54
N ILE A 77 7.78 -7.98 -5.14
CA ILE A 77 7.85 -6.75 -5.94
C ILE A 77 9.24 -6.12 -5.87
N LYS A 78 9.93 -6.19 -4.73
CA LYS A 78 11.30 -5.66 -4.57
C LYS A 78 12.37 -6.45 -5.33
N MET A 79 12.15 -7.74 -5.58
CA MET A 79 13.12 -8.61 -6.24
C MET A 79 13.11 -8.54 -7.78
N LYS A 80 12.21 -7.76 -8.39
CA LYS A 80 12.07 -7.61 -9.85
C LYS A 80 12.30 -6.17 -10.28
#